data_AF-A0A350YH46-F1
#
_entry.id   AF-A0A350YH46-F1
#
_cell.length_a   1.000
_cell.length_b   1.000
_cell.length_c   1.000
_cell.angle_alpha   90.00
_cell.angle_beta   90.00
_cell.angle_gamma   90.00
#
_symmetry.space_group_name_H-M   'P 1'
#
loop_
_entity.id
_entity.type
_entity.pdbx_description
1 polymer ?
#
loop_
_entity_poly.entity_id
_entity_poly.type
_entity_poly.pdbx_seq_one_letter_code
_entity_poly.pdbx_strand_id
1 'polypeptide(L)'
;MENAFAAAMDDLFADPNIAANAVYLPSSGGAGSDVRVILKRPDEVASFGEARIASETLTLQVRVVEIQDPEEDDMFLINGRNYVVQGEPIADALRLIWTLNTRPA
;
A
#
# COMPACT_ATOMS: atom_id res chain seq x y z
N MET A 1 21.61 -9.46 -1.55
CA MET A 1 22.69 -8.48 -1.84
C MET A 1 22.01 -7.13 -1.87
N GLU A 2 22.30 -6.30 -0.89
CA GLU A 2 21.73 -4.96 -0.80
C GLU A 2 22.27 -4.12 -1.96
N ASN A 3 21.38 -3.62 -2.80
CA ASN A 3 21.74 -2.73 -3.90
C ASN A 3 21.33 -1.30 -3.54
N ALA A 4 21.88 -0.32 -4.26
CA ALA A 4 21.63 1.09 -3.96
C ALA A 4 20.14 1.47 -4.00
N PHE A 5 19.34 0.77 -4.80
CA PHE A 5 17.90 1.02 -4.88
C PHE A 5 17.17 0.50 -3.64
N ALA A 6 17.54 -0.68 -3.12
CA ALA A 6 16.99 -1.20 -1.86
C ALA A 6 17.29 -0.28 -0.68
N ALA A 7 18.55 0.16 -0.55
CA ALA A 7 18.93 1.11 0.49
C ALA A 7 18.14 2.43 0.39
N ALA A 8 17.99 2.97 -0.82
CA ALA A 8 17.19 4.18 -1.03
C ALA A 8 15.70 3.97 -0.69
N MET A 9 15.12 2.81 -1.01
CA MET A 9 13.74 2.50 -0.62
C MET A 9 13.61 2.40 0.90
N ASP A 10 14.57 1.78 1.59
CA ASP A 10 14.56 1.71 3.04
C ASP A 10 14.60 3.09 3.69
N ASP A 11 15.43 4.01 3.16
CA ASP A 11 15.50 5.40 3.60
C ASP A 11 14.16 6.13 3.40
N LEU A 12 13.52 5.98 2.22
CA LEU A 12 12.24 6.63 1.92
C LEU A 12 11.12 6.14 2.84
N PHE A 13 11.05 4.84 3.13
CA PHE A 13 10.02 4.29 4.02
C PHE A 13 10.28 4.61 5.50
N ALA A 14 11.54 4.84 5.88
CA ALA A 14 11.90 5.30 7.22
C ALA A 14 11.56 6.78 7.46
N ASP A 15 11.54 7.63 6.42
CA ASP A 15 11.23 9.05 6.56
C ASP A 15 9.76 9.27 6.95
N PRO A 16 9.47 9.90 8.12
CA PRO A 16 8.11 10.13 8.61
C PRO A 16 7.32 11.18 7.80
N ASN A 17 7.97 11.96 6.94
CA ASN A 17 7.32 12.90 6.03
C ASN A 17 6.90 12.24 4.71
N ILE A 18 7.41 11.04 4.42
CA ILE A 18 7.15 10.30 3.17
C ILE A 18 6.22 9.12 3.44
N ALA A 19 6.50 8.33 4.47
CA ALA A 19 5.72 7.15 4.83
C ALA A 19 4.96 7.33 6.14
N ALA A 20 3.75 6.78 6.17
CA ALA A 20 2.91 6.71 7.37
C ALA A 20 3.10 5.37 8.08
N ASN A 21 2.90 5.37 9.41
CA ASN A 21 2.72 4.14 10.17
C ASN A 21 1.36 3.53 9.86
N ALA A 22 1.31 2.20 9.77
CA ALA A 22 0.11 1.43 9.56
C ALA A 22 0.16 0.12 10.36
N VAL A 23 -1.01 -0.47 10.59
CA VAL A 23 -1.11 -1.86 11.04
C VAL A 23 -1.68 -2.69 9.89
N TYR A 24 -0.93 -3.68 9.43
CA TYR A 24 -1.37 -4.67 8.45
C TYR A 24 -2.11 -5.81 9.16
N LEU A 25 -3.23 -6.24 8.57
CA LEU A 25 -4.11 -7.28 9.08
C LEU A 25 -4.40 -8.29 7.93
N PRO A 26 -3.82 -9.50 7.98
CA PRO A 26 -4.09 -10.53 6.99
C PRO A 26 -5.55 -10.98 6.99
N SER A 27 -6.15 -11.13 5.81
CA SER A 27 -7.50 -11.64 5.61
C SER A 27 -7.65 -13.10 6.05
N SER A 28 -6.58 -13.90 5.89
CA SER A 28 -6.46 -15.29 6.36
C SER A 28 -6.54 -15.44 7.89
N GLY A 29 -6.44 -14.33 8.62
CA GLY A 29 -6.41 -14.30 10.07
C GLY A 29 -4.99 -14.41 10.63
N GLY A 30 -4.74 -13.72 11.74
CA GLY A 30 -3.42 -13.66 12.35
C GLY A 30 -3.25 -12.46 13.26
N ALA A 31 -2.08 -12.34 13.87
CA ALA A 31 -1.71 -11.11 14.56
C ALA A 31 -1.41 -10.02 13.51
N GLY A 32 -1.90 -8.81 13.75
CA GLY A 32 -1.50 -7.67 12.93
C GLY A 32 -0.03 -7.32 13.13
N SER A 33 0.58 -6.72 12.11
CA SER A 33 1.97 -6.26 12.14
C SER A 33 2.05 -4.76 11.88
N ASP A 34 2.94 -4.09 12.61
CA ASP A 34 3.27 -2.68 12.34
C ASP A 34 4.09 -2.60 11.07
N VAL A 35 3.65 -1.74 10.15
CA VAL A 35 4.29 -1.54 8.85
C VAL A 35 4.38 -0.05 8.47
N ARG A 36 5.22 0.26 7.49
CA ARG A 36 5.40 1.58 6.88
C ARG A 36 4.83 1.57 5.48
N VAL A 37 3.98 2.55 5.18
CA VAL A 37 3.28 2.64 3.90
C VAL A 37 3.38 4.03 3.31
N ILE A 38 3.52 4.10 1.99
CA ILE A 38 3.41 5.34 1.23
C ILE A 38 2.05 5.37 0.56
N LEU A 39 1.24 6.39 0.88
CA LEU A 39 -0.08 6.59 0.29
C LEU A 39 0.04 7.49 -0.93
N LYS A 40 -0.31 6.95 -2.10
CA LYS A 40 -0.47 7.71 -3.33
C LYS A 40 -1.94 7.95 -3.56
N ARG A 41 -2.39 9.16 -3.21
CA ARG A 41 -3.72 9.61 -3.61
C ARG A 41 -3.71 9.84 -5.12
N PRO A 42 -4.74 9.43 -5.86
CA PRO A 42 -4.84 9.78 -7.27
C PRO A 42 -4.88 11.30 -7.40
N ASP A 43 -3.93 11.86 -8.15
CA ASP A 43 -3.93 13.28 -8.52
C ASP A 43 -5.02 13.59 -9.56
N GLU A 44 -5.61 12.57 -10.19
CA GLU A 44 -6.62 12.70 -11.24
C GLU A 44 -7.91 11.91 -10.95
N VAL A 45 -9.05 12.59 -11.14
CA VAL A 45 -10.37 11.97 -11.27
C VAL A 45 -10.49 11.42 -12.69
N ALA A 46 -10.36 10.11 -12.87
CA ALA A 46 -10.64 9.48 -14.16
C ALA A 46 -12.09 9.77 -14.58
N SER A 47 -12.29 10.31 -15.78
CA SER A 47 -13.61 10.63 -16.32
C SER A 47 -14.01 9.59 -17.37
N PHE A 48 -15.19 8.98 -17.24
CA PHE A 48 -15.74 8.05 -18.24
C PHE A 48 -17.09 8.59 -18.74
N GLY A 49 -17.10 9.18 -19.94
CA GLY A 49 -18.28 9.88 -20.47
C GLY A 49 -18.64 11.12 -19.64
N GLU A 50 -19.93 11.35 -19.40
CA GLU A 50 -20.41 12.40 -18.45
C GLU A 50 -20.43 11.92 -16.99
N ALA A 51 -20.13 10.65 -16.73
CA ALA A 51 -20.13 10.10 -15.38
C ALA A 51 -18.77 10.34 -14.69
N ARG A 52 -18.80 11.06 -13.57
CA ARG A 52 -17.69 11.06 -12.61
C ARG A 52 -17.76 9.79 -11.79
N ILE A 53 -16.94 8.80 -12.13
CA ILE A 53 -16.68 7.65 -11.25
C ILE A 53 -15.55 8.05 -10.31
N ALA A 54 -15.89 8.72 -9.21
CA ALA A 54 -14.97 8.91 -8.11
C ALA A 54 -14.96 7.62 -7.28
N SER A 55 -14.27 6.59 -7.76
CA SER A 55 -13.81 5.54 -6.84
C SER A 55 -12.68 6.17 -6.05
N GLU A 56 -12.82 6.31 -4.72
CA GLU A 56 -11.74 6.71 -3.81
C GLU A 56 -10.70 5.57 -3.69
N THR A 57 -10.25 5.07 -4.84
CA THR A 57 -9.23 4.08 -4.95
C THR A 57 -7.90 4.74 -4.58
N LEU A 58 -7.34 4.30 -3.47
CA LEU A 58 -6.08 4.75 -2.94
C LEU A 58 -5.01 3.73 -3.32
N THR A 59 -3.95 4.18 -3.97
CA THR A 59 -2.78 3.35 -4.20
C THR A 59 -1.91 3.38 -2.95
N LEU A 60 -1.67 2.22 -2.37
CA LEU A 60 -0.79 2.04 -1.23
C LEU A 60 0.48 1.33 -1.69
N GLN A 61 1.64 1.80 -1.24
CA GLN A 61 2.90 1.11 -1.43
C GLN A 61 3.46 0.64 -0.09
N VAL A 62 3.90 -0.62 -0.05
CA VAL A 62 4.51 -1.25 1.13
C VAL A 62 5.72 -2.07 0.68
N ARG A 63 6.72 -2.21 1.54
CA ARG A 63 7.91 -3.00 1.21
C ARG A 63 7.61 -4.49 1.30
N VAL A 64 8.17 -5.27 0.37
CA VAL A 64 8.11 -6.74 0.37
C VAL A 64 8.73 -7.33 1.64
N VAL A 65 9.74 -6.67 2.20
CA VAL A 65 10.36 -7.12 3.46
C VAL A 65 9.43 -6.99 4.67
N GLU A 66 8.42 -6.11 4.59
CA GLU A 66 7.43 -5.94 5.66
C GLU A 66 6.25 -6.91 5.49
N ILE A 67 5.84 -7.16 4.24
CA ILE A 67 4.77 -8.10 3.91
C ILE A 67 5.21 -8.93 2.71
N GLN A 68 5.45 -10.22 2.94
CA GLN A 68 5.97 -11.12 1.91
C GLN A 68 4.96 -11.42 0.81
N ASP A 69 3.71 -11.68 1.19
CA ASP A 69 2.66 -12.16 0.29
C ASP A 69 1.32 -11.51 0.68
N PRO A 70 1.12 -10.22 0.32
CA PRO A 70 -0.17 -9.57 0.52
C PRO A 70 -1.21 -10.21 -0.40
N GLU A 71 -2.46 -10.26 0.05
CA GLU A 71 -3.58 -10.82 -0.70
C GLU A 71 -4.73 -9.81 -0.84
N GLU A 72 -5.67 -10.11 -1.73
CA GLU A 72 -6.94 -9.39 -1.77
C GLU A 72 -7.68 -9.54 -0.43
N ASP A 73 -8.50 -8.54 -0.07
CA ASP A 73 -9.23 -8.45 1.20
C ASP A 73 -8.37 -8.26 2.46
N ASP A 74 -7.04 -8.23 2.34
CA ASP A 74 -6.17 -7.78 3.42
C ASP A 74 -6.49 -6.34 3.82
N MET A 75 -6.24 -6.01 5.10
CA MET A 75 -6.56 -4.69 5.64
C MET A 75 -5.35 -3.93 6.16
N PHE A 76 -5.41 -2.60 6.04
CA PHE A 76 -4.46 -1.68 6.62
C PHE A 76 -5.20 -0.64 7.47
N LEU A 77 -4.83 -0.54 8.75
CA LEU A 77 -5.27 0.53 9.63
C LEU A 77 -4.23 1.66 9.58
N ILE A 78 -4.61 2.81 9.04
CA ILE A 78 -3.74 3.96 8.82
C ILE A 78 -4.42 5.20 9.37
N ASN A 79 -3.78 5.90 10.31
CA ASN A 79 -4.32 7.11 10.93
C ASN A 79 -5.77 6.95 11.43
N GLY A 80 -6.10 5.78 11.98
CA GLY A 80 -7.44 5.48 12.50
C GLY A 80 -8.50 5.14 11.44
N ARG A 81 -8.12 4.96 10.17
CA ARG A 81 -9.00 4.51 9.09
C ARG A 81 -8.55 3.18 8.52
N ASN A 82 -9.52 2.32 8.21
CA ASN A 82 -9.27 1.03 7.58
C ASN A 82 -9.35 1.14 6.07
N TYR A 83 -8.40 0.50 5.40
CA TYR A 83 -8.34 0.33 3.96
C TYR A 83 -8.27 -1.16 3.64
N VAL A 84 -9.03 -1.60 2.66
CA VAL A 84 -9.06 -2.99 2.20
C VAL A 84 -8.38 -3.08 0.84
N VAL A 85 -7.47 -4.04 0.68
CA VAL A 85 -6.82 -4.35 -0.60
C VAL A 85 -7.86 -4.88 -1.57
N GLN A 86 -7.81 -4.40 -2.80
CA GLN A 86 -8.70 -4.80 -3.89
C GLN A 86 -7.88 -5.29 -5.08
N GLY A 87 -8.27 -6.43 -5.63
CA GLY A 87 -7.56 -7.07 -6.72
C GLY A 87 -6.13 -7.50 -6.35
N GLU A 88 -5.37 -7.88 -7.37
CA GLU A 88 -4.07 -8.51 -7.22
C GLU A 88 -2.97 -7.50 -6.85
N PRO A 89 -2.21 -7.75 -5.76
CA PRO A 89 -0.99 -7.01 -5.44
C PRO A 89 0.07 -7.09 -6.54
N ILE A 90 0.66 -5.95 -6.90
CA ILE A 90 1.66 -5.89 -7.97
C ILE A 90 3.03 -5.57 -7.39
N ALA A 91 3.97 -6.51 -7.51
CA ALA A 91 5.37 -6.27 -7.17
C ALA A 91 6.04 -5.42 -8.26
N ASP A 92 6.91 -4.50 -7.86
CA ASP A 92 7.78 -3.80 -8.79
C ASP A 92 8.82 -4.74 -9.45
N ALA A 93 9.53 -4.24 -10.46
CA ALA A 93 10.47 -5.05 -11.24
C ALA A 93 11.61 -5.64 -10.39
N LEU A 94 11.98 -4.98 -9.29
CA LEU A 94 13.02 -5.44 -8.37
C LEU A 94 12.47 -6.25 -7.20
N ARG A 95 11.15 -6.45 -7.11
CA ARG A 95 10.44 -7.12 -6.01
C ARG A 95 10.86 -6.58 -4.63
N LEU A 96 10.93 -5.26 -4.53
CA LEU A 96 11.18 -4.57 -3.28
C LEU A 96 9.91 -3.93 -2.74
N ILE A 97 9.01 -3.51 -3.63
CA ILE A 97 7.80 -2.78 -3.28
C ILE A 97 6.58 -3.48 -3.86
N TRP A 98 5.58 -3.69 -3.01
CA TRP A 98 4.22 -3.99 -3.42
C TRP A 98 3.47 -2.69 -3.71
N THR A 99 2.74 -2.66 -4.82
CA THR A 99 1.73 -1.64 -5.11
C THR A 99 0.36 -2.29 -4.96
N LEU A 100 -0.42 -1.77 -4.01
CA LEU A 100 -1.73 -2.27 -3.63
C LEU A 100 -2.79 -1.24 -4.02
N ASN A 101 -3.83 -1.71 -4.69
CA ASN A 101 -5.04 -0.94 -4.89
C ASN A 101 -5.91 -1.11 -3.65
N THR A 102 -6.36 -0.03 -3.03
CA THR A 102 -7.14 -0.11 -1.79
C THR A 102 -8.37 0.78 -1.86
N ARG A 103 -9.39 0.42 -1.08
CA ARG A 103 -10.56 1.27 -0.82
C ARG A 103 -10.78 1.43 0.68
N PRO A 104 -11.49 2.49 1.12
CA PRO A 104 -12.04 2.51 2.47
C PRO A 104 -12.87 1.25 2.78
N ALA A 105 -12.69 0.71 3.99
CA ALA A 105 -13.45 -0.44 4.51
C ALA A 105 -14.91 -0.07 4.80
#